data_AF-A0A317H183-F1
#
_entry.id   AF-A0A317H183-F1
#
_cell.length_a   1.000
_cell.length_b   1.000
_cell.length_c   1.000
_cell.angle_alpha   90.00
_cell.angle_beta   90.00
_cell.angle_gamma   90.00
#
_symmetry.space_group_name_H-M   'P 1'
#
loop_
_entity.id
_entity.type
_entity.pdbx_description
1 polymer ?
#
loop_
_entity_poly.entity_id
_entity_poly.type
_entity_poly.pdbx_seq_one_letter_code
_entity_poly.pdbx_strand_id
1 'polypeptide(L)'
;PVPLWVGEFGACQTLDCGAEGQWFLWFVQYLKEKNLSWGYWPLNGTQSSGYSRTYDSLESFGLLTTDYLHIAAPKIVELLRNIESPGN
;
A
#
# COMPACT_ATOMS: atom_id res chain seq x y z
N PRO A 1 -13.40 -24.53 -2.18
CA PRO A 1 -12.58 -23.30 -2.05
C PRO A 1 -12.82 -22.37 -3.25
N VAL A 2 -12.98 -21.07 -3.01
CA VAL A 2 -13.12 -20.05 -4.06
C VAL A 2 -11.90 -19.12 -3.98
N PRO A 3 -11.21 -18.83 -5.10
CA PRO A 3 -10.09 -17.91 -5.08
C PRO A 3 -10.56 -16.49 -4.72
N LEU A 4 -9.85 -15.83 -3.80
CA LEU A 4 -10.11 -14.45 -3.41
C LEU A 4 -8.89 -13.60 -3.79
N TRP A 5 -9.16 -12.43 -4.39
CA TRP A 5 -8.18 -11.39 -4.65
C TRP A 5 -8.63 -10.10 -3.96
N VAL A 6 -7.80 -9.59 -3.05
CA VAL A 6 -7.96 -8.24 -2.51
C VAL A 6 -7.43 -7.23 -3.53
N GLY A 7 -8.34 -6.61 -4.28
CA GLY A 7 -7.98 -5.76 -5.43
C GLY A 7 -7.27 -4.46 -5.05
N GLU A 8 -7.68 -3.83 -3.94
CA GLU A 8 -7.16 -2.53 -3.50
C GLU A 8 -7.13 -2.44 -1.97
N PHE A 9 -6.00 -1.97 -1.46
CA PHE A 9 -5.80 -1.55 -0.08
C PHE A 9 -4.55 -0.66 -0.02
N GLY A 10 -4.45 0.19 0.99
CA GLY A 10 -3.35 1.13 1.14
C GLY A 10 -3.39 1.84 2.48
N ALA A 11 -2.32 2.58 2.78
CA ALA A 11 -2.19 3.41 3.97
C ALA A 11 -1.27 4.60 3.65
N CYS A 12 -1.24 5.60 4.53
CA CYS A 12 -0.31 6.71 4.38
C CYS A 12 1.15 6.23 4.27
N GLN A 13 1.97 6.95 3.50
CA GLN A 13 3.36 6.59 3.20
C GLN A 13 4.24 6.29 4.43
N THR A 14 3.98 6.95 5.56
CA THR A 14 4.81 6.89 6.76
C THR A 14 4.34 5.86 7.79
N LEU A 15 3.13 5.31 7.62
CA LEU A 15 2.36 4.57 8.64
C LEU A 15 1.96 5.39 9.89
N ASP A 16 2.29 6.67 9.95
CA ASP A 16 1.98 7.56 11.07
C ASP A 16 0.70 8.37 10.82
N CYS A 17 -0.40 7.66 10.52
CA CYS A 17 -1.73 8.22 10.27
C CYS A 17 -2.76 7.69 11.28
N GLY A 18 -2.31 7.41 12.51
CA GLY A 18 -3.17 6.93 13.59
C GLY A 18 -3.73 5.52 13.31
N ALA A 19 -5.05 5.36 13.45
CA ALA A 19 -5.70 4.05 13.37
C ALA A 19 -5.52 3.35 12.01
N GLU A 20 -5.38 4.10 10.92
CA GLU A 20 -5.17 3.55 9.57
C GLU A 20 -3.81 2.84 9.45
N GLY A 21 -2.75 3.41 10.04
CA GLY A 21 -1.43 2.79 10.06
C GLY A 21 -1.44 1.47 10.83
N GLN A 22 -2.10 1.44 12.00
CA GLN A 22 -2.23 0.21 12.79
C GLN A 22 -3.09 -0.86 12.10
N TRP A 23 -4.17 -0.44 11.44
CA TRP A 23 -4.99 -1.33 10.61
C TRP A 23 -4.16 -1.99 9.51
N PHE A 24 -3.30 -1.22 8.82
CA PHE A 24 -2.47 -1.74 7.74
C PHE A 24 -1.53 -2.85 8.21
N LEU A 25 -0.91 -2.69 9.39
CA LEU A 25 -0.05 -3.71 9.99
C LEU A 25 -0.80 -5.04 10.21
N TRP A 26 -1.99 -4.96 10.80
CA TRP A 26 -2.83 -6.15 11.03
C TRP A 26 -3.33 -6.76 9.72
N PHE A 27 -3.68 -5.92 8.75
CA PHE A 27 -4.20 -6.39 7.47
C PHE A 27 -3.12 -7.11 6.66
N VAL A 28 -1.90 -6.59 6.61
CA VAL A 28 -0.75 -7.25 5.98
C VAL A 28 -0.45 -8.61 6.64
N GLN A 29 -0.49 -8.67 7.98
CA GLN A 29 -0.36 -9.93 8.71
C GLN A 29 -1.46 -10.93 8.32
N TYR A 30 -2.72 -10.47 8.24
CA TYR A 30 -3.85 -11.29 7.84
C TYR A 30 -3.70 -11.85 6.42
N LEU A 31 -3.28 -11.02 5.45
CA LEU A 31 -3.03 -11.46 4.08
C LEU A 31 -2.01 -12.61 4.03
N LYS A 32 -0.93 -12.49 4.81
CA LYS A 32 0.09 -13.53 4.94
C LYS A 32 -0.46 -14.81 5.56
N GLU A 33 -1.11 -14.71 6.71
CA GLU A 33 -1.65 -15.87 7.45
C GLU A 33 -2.71 -16.64 6.65
N LYS A 34 -3.45 -15.95 5.79
CA LYS A 34 -4.49 -16.54 4.95
C LYS A 34 -4.03 -16.89 3.54
N ASN A 35 -2.76 -16.61 3.20
CA ASN A 35 -2.18 -16.83 1.87
C ASN A 35 -3.08 -16.26 0.75
N LEU A 36 -3.52 -15.00 0.93
CA LEU A 36 -4.42 -14.32 0.00
C LEU A 36 -3.63 -13.60 -1.10
N SER A 37 -4.13 -13.65 -2.33
CA SER A 37 -3.61 -12.82 -3.43
C SER A 37 -4.11 -11.39 -3.31
N TRP A 38 -3.27 -10.42 -3.68
CA TRP A 38 -3.54 -9.01 -3.42
C TRP A 38 -2.97 -8.07 -4.50
N GLY A 39 -3.54 -6.88 -4.60
CA GLY A 39 -3.03 -5.73 -5.35
C GLY A 39 -2.99 -4.50 -4.44
N TYR A 40 -1.88 -3.75 -4.46
CA TYR A 40 -1.73 -2.55 -3.64
C TYR A 40 -2.17 -1.31 -4.40
N TRP A 41 -2.86 -0.39 -3.72
CA TRP A 41 -3.24 0.91 -4.27
C TRP A 41 -2.99 2.04 -3.27
N PRO A 42 -2.40 3.17 -3.69
CA PRO A 42 -1.89 3.49 -5.04
C PRO A 42 -0.39 3.22 -5.24
N LEU A 43 0.00 2.86 -6.46
CA LEU A 43 1.42 2.81 -6.86
C LEU A 43 2.00 4.22 -7.09
N ASN A 44 1.21 5.09 -7.71
CA ASN A 44 1.64 6.39 -8.23
C ASN A 44 2.23 7.31 -7.16
N GLY A 45 3.24 8.09 -7.53
CA GLY A 45 3.73 9.19 -6.68
C GLY A 45 2.95 10.49 -6.83
N THR A 46 2.15 10.62 -7.90
CA THR A 46 1.27 11.78 -8.12
C THR A 46 -0.20 11.40 -8.28
N GLN A 47 -1.07 12.35 -7.96
CA GLN A 47 -2.51 12.21 -8.04
C GLN A 47 -3.02 12.43 -9.48
N SER A 48 -4.07 11.70 -9.84
CA SER A 48 -4.97 12.07 -10.95
C SER A 48 -5.98 13.13 -10.48
N SER A 49 -6.53 13.95 -11.37
CA SER A 49 -7.60 14.91 -11.04
C SER A 49 -8.84 14.23 -10.45
N GLY A 50 -9.49 14.86 -9.47
CA GLY A 50 -10.72 14.36 -8.85
C GLY A 50 -11.30 15.35 -7.85
N TYR A 51 -12.40 14.96 -7.17
CA TYR A 51 -13.18 15.84 -6.29
C TYR A 51 -12.34 16.60 -5.24
N SER A 52 -11.29 15.98 -4.70
CA SER A 52 -10.32 16.59 -3.78
C SER A 52 -8.87 16.45 -4.25
N ARG A 53 -8.66 15.98 -5.48
CA ARG A 53 -7.34 15.62 -6.01
C ARG A 53 -6.90 16.60 -7.08
N THR A 54 -5.68 17.09 -6.93
CA THR A 54 -5.05 18.01 -7.89
C THR A 54 -4.07 17.22 -8.75
N TYR A 55 -4.23 17.31 -10.07
CA TYR A 55 -3.33 16.64 -11.01
C TYR A 55 -1.86 16.94 -10.68
N ASP A 56 -1.01 15.93 -10.75
CA ASP A 56 0.43 16.02 -10.54
C ASP A 56 0.87 16.41 -9.11
N SER A 57 -0.07 16.60 -8.19
CA SER A 57 0.25 16.79 -6.77
C SER A 57 0.65 15.47 -6.11
N LEU A 58 1.39 15.53 -5.00
CA LEU A 58 1.81 14.36 -4.24
C LEU A 58 0.65 13.41 -3.91
N GLU A 59 0.79 12.14 -4.26
CA GLU A 59 -0.07 11.06 -3.78
C GLU A 59 0.45 10.55 -2.43
N SER A 60 -0.18 10.98 -1.32
CA SER A 60 0.29 10.71 0.05
C SER A 60 0.08 9.27 0.52
N PHE A 61 -0.61 8.46 -0.28
CA PHE A 61 -0.74 7.01 -0.10
C PHE A 61 0.15 6.22 -1.09
N GLY A 62 0.86 6.92 -1.99
CA GLY A 62 1.62 6.35 -3.09
C GLY A 62 2.90 5.63 -2.67
N LEU A 63 3.30 4.58 -3.39
CA LEU A 63 4.58 3.91 -3.12
C LEU A 63 5.79 4.66 -3.69
N LEU A 64 5.60 5.42 -4.76
CA LEU A 64 6.68 6.08 -5.51
C LEU A 64 6.79 7.57 -5.18
N THR A 65 7.97 8.13 -5.39
CA THR A 65 8.18 9.58 -5.41
C THR A 65 7.49 10.20 -6.64
N THR A 66 7.25 11.52 -6.60
CA THR A 66 6.57 12.24 -7.70
C THR A 66 7.36 12.23 -9.02
N ASP A 67 8.68 12.02 -8.96
CA ASP A 67 9.54 11.80 -10.13
C ASP A 67 9.52 10.36 -10.65
N TYR A 68 8.85 9.44 -9.94
CA TYR A 68 8.77 8.00 -10.22
C TYR A 68 10.13 7.26 -10.21
N LEU A 69 11.18 7.87 -9.67
CA LEU A 69 12.53 7.30 -9.66
C LEU A 69 12.84 6.53 -8.36
N HIS A 70 12.11 6.81 -7.29
CA HIS A 70 12.40 6.27 -5.96
C HIS A 70 11.14 5.77 -5.25
N ILE A 71 11.36 4.99 -4.19
CA ILE A 71 10.30 4.58 -3.28
C ILE A 71 10.09 5.69 -2.24
N ALA A 72 8.88 6.24 -2.19
CA ALA A 72 8.47 7.20 -1.16
C ALA A 72 8.00 6.52 0.13
N ALA A 73 7.51 5.27 0.06
CA ALA A 73 6.96 4.52 1.19
C ALA A 73 7.79 3.26 1.55
N PRO A 74 9.06 3.38 1.99
CA PRO A 74 9.95 2.24 2.17
C PRO A 74 9.42 1.20 3.17
N LYS A 75 8.83 1.65 4.28
CA LYS A 75 8.23 0.75 5.29
C LYS A 75 7.03 -0.02 4.75
N ILE A 76 6.19 0.62 3.93
CA ILE A 76 5.07 -0.06 3.28
C ILE A 76 5.60 -1.16 2.35
N VAL A 77 6.57 -0.83 1.49
CA VAL A 77 7.16 -1.80 0.56
C VAL A 77 7.80 -2.99 1.29
N GLU A 78 8.46 -2.75 2.42
CA GLU A 78 9.01 -3.81 3.28
C GLU A 78 7.91 -4.75 3.80
N LEU A 79 6.81 -4.20 4.31
CA LEU A 79 5.66 -4.97 4.78
C LEU A 79 5.00 -5.78 3.67
N LEU A 80 4.84 -5.20 2.48
CA LEU A 80 4.29 -5.92 1.32
C LEU A 80 5.17 -7.08 0.88
N ARG A 81 6.50 -6.90 0.85
CA ARG A 81 7.45 -7.98 0.58
C ARG A 81 7.35 -9.11 1.62
N ASN A 82 7.08 -8.76 2.88
CA ASN A 82 6.91 -9.74 3.94
C ASN A 82 5.67 -10.62 3.78
N ILE A 83 4.66 -10.21 3.01
CA ILE A 83 3.51 -11.07 2.66
C ILE A 83 3.98 -12.26 1.82
N GLU A 84 4.83 -11.99 0.82
CA GLU A 84 5.32 -12.98 -0.16
C GLU A 84 6.45 -13.86 0.37
N SER A 85 7.18 -13.41 1.38
CA SER A 85 8.25 -14.20 2.00
C SER A 85 7.67 -15.46 2.67
N PRO A 86 8.13 -16.67 2.30
CA PRO A 86 7.75 -17.90 2.98
C PRO A 86 7.93 -17.77 4.49
N GLY A 87 7.00 -18.33 5.27
CA GLY A 87 7.23 -18.48 6.71
C GLY A 87 8.49 -19.33 6.93
N ASN A 88 9.43 -18.83 7.73
CA ASN A 88 10.54 -19.65 8.25
C ASN A 88 10.01 -20.84 9.06
#